data_AF-A0A9W4HBP9-F1
#
_entry.id   AF-A0A9W4HBP9-F1
#
_cell.length_a   1.000
_cell.length_b   1.000
_cell.length_c   1.000
_cell.angle_alpha   90.00
_cell.angle_beta   90.00
_cell.angle_gamma   90.00
#
_symmetry.space_group_name_H-M   'P 1'
#
loop_
_entity.id
_entity.type
_entity.pdbx_description
1 polymer ?
#
loop_
_entity_poly.entity_id
_entity_poly.type
_entity_poly.pdbx_seq_one_letter_code
_entity_poly.pdbx_strand_id
1 'polypeptide(L)'
;MAPKTKAPAAAKENVSLGPLAGDGKLVFGVARIFASFNDTFVHVTDLSGRETICRVTGGMKVKADRDESSPYAAMLAAQDVAVRCKELGINALHIKIRATGGNGTKTPGPGAQSALRALARSGMRIGRIEDVTPTPSDSTRRKGGRRGRRLSSVPTMATHQPTPTLLLPQLPPKTLVGIDLITFTSTANFHGIRDLSPGWHFLYTGATETLSLRTGAWFYIGDTNAAGKGPNESALVSRTQSKSQATAGSDIHIWKWSADSETLVPLRGDSDSDRQEAMRYKANLGAVWQSGGLFKYRSRIAPSMLVKPESAGADQQEEEDQPQPQLEARVQTEDDGETEENGRRDWFGLTNRISPSLLSRVIGDPEIDLDGHSRWLLTSASTADRDADHIPGIDSPAEKTDQQLEGEKPEREFGFIPVDLKRTWREGAVGRERTEAAQDRSWALNDLIDRYAGEASGGNQLLGEFQFTFLMVLTMMNYSCLQQWKRLLELVLTSRTAVLEREEFVSEFLQILFLQLQRCDDVEGGLFEIDGDEGGKFLRNLLMKIRQSVDDLDRDHDVSAVRQELDEIQEWVKAEYDWDLQRGPVVRQGMLQLEDGEEVEMDWDGNDEDEETGEYAPMIVEM
;
A
#
# COMPACT_ATOMS: atom_id res chain seq x y z
N MET A 1 15.66 61.13 27.59
CA MET A 1 14.41 60.36 27.43
C MET A 1 14.69 58.96 27.96
N ALA A 2 14.06 58.57 29.08
CA ALA A 2 14.35 57.30 29.77
C ALA A 2 13.67 56.11 29.07
N PRO A 3 14.25 54.89 29.12
CA PRO A 3 13.67 53.70 28.49
C PRO A 3 12.45 53.22 29.28
N LYS A 4 11.37 52.90 28.58
CA LYS A 4 10.13 52.36 29.18
C LYS A 4 10.34 50.92 29.63
N THR A 5 10.25 50.68 30.93
CA THR A 5 10.24 49.36 31.57
C THR A 5 8.95 48.61 31.26
N LYS A 6 9.06 47.39 30.72
CA LYS A 6 7.93 46.43 30.57
C LYS A 6 7.51 45.94 31.95
N ALA A 7 6.20 45.98 32.25
CA ALA A 7 5.64 45.44 33.48
C ALA A 7 5.70 43.89 33.50
N PRO A 8 5.89 43.24 34.67
CA PRO A 8 5.93 41.79 34.75
C PRO A 8 4.52 41.19 34.65
N ALA A 9 4.39 40.07 33.94
CA ALA A 9 3.15 39.31 33.82
C ALA A 9 2.76 38.65 35.16
N ALA A 10 1.48 38.70 35.51
CA ALA A 10 0.95 38.13 36.75
C ALA A 10 1.11 36.60 36.79
N ALA A 11 1.58 36.08 37.92
CA ALA A 11 1.68 34.64 38.19
C ALA A 11 0.27 34.02 38.27
N LYS A 12 0.02 32.97 37.49
CA LYS A 12 -1.20 32.15 37.59
C LYS A 12 -1.08 31.23 38.81
N GLU A 13 -1.95 31.39 39.80
CA GLU A 13 -2.08 30.42 40.89
C GLU A 13 -2.64 29.08 40.34
N ASN A 14 -1.88 28.00 40.51
CA ASN A 14 -2.32 26.65 40.16
C ASN A 14 -3.29 26.12 41.23
N VAL A 15 -4.58 26.42 41.10
CA VAL A 15 -5.62 25.78 41.89
C VAL A 15 -5.80 24.34 41.40
N SER A 16 -5.39 23.35 42.20
CA SER A 16 -5.62 21.93 41.90
C SER A 16 -7.07 21.58 42.23
N LEU A 17 -7.88 21.33 41.19
CA LEU A 17 -9.31 21.01 41.30
C LEU A 17 -9.60 19.50 41.26
N GLY A 18 -8.55 18.67 41.33
CA GLY A 18 -8.62 17.21 41.18
C GLY A 18 -8.58 16.42 42.50
N PRO A 19 -8.94 15.13 42.48
CA PRO A 19 -8.71 14.24 43.61
C PRO A 19 -7.22 14.24 44.02
N LEU A 20 -6.95 14.53 45.29
CA LEU A 20 -5.63 14.49 45.91
C LEU A 20 -5.16 13.02 46.06
N ALA A 21 -4.73 12.40 44.97
CA ALA A 21 -4.10 11.10 45.02
C ALA A 21 -2.62 11.26 45.40
N GLY A 22 -2.16 10.47 46.38
CA GLY A 22 -0.75 10.42 46.75
C GLY A 22 0.12 9.86 45.61
N ASP A 23 1.40 10.22 45.61
CA ASP A 23 2.37 9.82 44.58
C ASP A 23 2.32 8.31 44.31
N GLY A 24 2.10 7.95 43.04
CA GLY A 24 2.05 6.58 42.56
C GLY A 24 0.67 5.89 42.55
N LYS A 25 -0.40 6.52 43.05
CA LYS A 25 -1.76 5.95 42.95
C LYS A 25 -2.45 6.31 41.63
N LEU A 26 -3.00 5.30 40.96
CA LEU A 26 -3.77 5.48 39.73
C LEU A 26 -5.20 5.94 40.08
N VAL A 27 -5.56 7.14 39.63
CA VAL A 27 -6.94 7.63 39.65
C VAL A 27 -7.59 7.27 38.33
N PHE A 28 -8.64 6.44 38.39
CA PHE A 28 -9.36 5.98 37.21
C PHE A 28 -10.52 6.90 36.85
N GLY A 29 -10.69 7.21 35.57
CA GLY A 29 -11.92 7.73 34.98
C GLY A 29 -12.54 6.73 34.00
N VAL A 30 -13.73 7.02 33.49
CA VAL A 30 -14.37 6.23 32.42
C VAL A 30 -14.48 7.08 31.17
N ALA A 31 -13.73 6.74 30.13
CA ALA A 31 -13.79 7.35 28.81
C ALA A 31 -14.81 6.62 27.93
N ARG A 32 -15.94 7.26 27.68
CA ARG A 32 -16.98 6.83 26.75
C ARG A 32 -16.69 7.41 25.38
N ILE A 33 -16.20 6.58 24.48
CA ILE A 33 -15.91 6.95 23.10
C ILE A 33 -17.12 6.53 22.27
N PHE A 34 -17.89 7.52 21.80
CA PHE A 34 -18.96 7.28 20.85
C PHE A 34 -18.49 7.67 19.45
N ALA A 35 -18.26 6.68 18.60
CA ALA A 35 -17.75 6.88 17.25
C ALA A 35 -18.84 6.55 16.22
N SER A 36 -19.28 7.56 15.50
CA SER A 36 -20.22 7.44 14.38
C SER A 36 -19.53 7.75 13.06
N PHE A 37 -20.22 7.56 11.93
CA PHE A 37 -19.71 7.99 10.61
C PHE A 37 -19.71 9.52 10.43
N ASN A 38 -20.39 10.25 11.32
CA ASN A 38 -20.51 11.70 11.23
C ASN A 38 -19.56 12.42 12.17
N ASP A 39 -19.40 11.94 13.41
CA ASP A 39 -18.51 12.56 14.42
C ASP A 39 -18.08 11.52 15.48
N THR A 40 -16.96 11.81 16.13
CA THR A 40 -16.41 11.05 17.26
C THR A 40 -16.47 11.87 18.55
N PHE A 41 -17.17 11.36 19.54
CA PHE A 41 -17.34 11.99 20.85
C PHE A 41 -16.47 11.28 21.86
N VAL A 42 -15.55 12.02 22.49
CA VAL A 42 -14.75 11.54 23.62
C VAL A 42 -15.29 12.20 24.89
N HIS A 43 -15.97 11.40 25.71
CA HIS A 43 -16.61 11.86 26.95
C HIS A 43 -16.02 11.13 28.14
N VAL A 44 -15.41 11.86 29.07
CA VAL A 44 -14.82 11.27 30.28
C VAL A 44 -15.69 11.60 31.49
N THR A 45 -16.02 10.56 32.26
CA THR A 45 -16.76 10.66 33.51
C THR A 45 -16.00 10.03 34.66
N ASP A 46 -16.45 10.32 35.88
CA ASP A 46 -16.00 9.62 37.09
C ASP A 46 -16.33 8.11 37.04
N LEU A 47 -15.83 7.31 37.99
CA LEU A 47 -16.14 5.87 38.04
C LEU A 47 -17.63 5.58 38.21
N SER A 48 -18.39 6.45 38.90
CA SER A 48 -19.85 6.26 39.05
C SER A 48 -20.60 6.57 37.75
N GLY A 49 -19.96 7.26 36.81
CA GLY A 49 -20.50 7.63 35.52
C GLY A 49 -21.52 8.77 35.57
N ARG A 50 -21.65 9.45 36.73
CA ARG A 50 -22.63 10.52 36.99
C ARG A 50 -22.07 11.90 36.72
N GLU A 51 -20.78 12.12 37.01
CA GLU A 51 -20.15 13.42 36.85
C GLU A 51 -19.30 13.46 35.58
N THR A 52 -19.47 14.52 34.79
CA THR A 52 -18.70 14.73 33.55
C THR A 52 -17.46 15.56 33.86
N ILE A 53 -16.30 14.99 33.58
CA ILE A 53 -15.01 15.65 33.75
C ILE A 53 -14.72 16.51 32.53
N CYS A 54 -14.78 15.90 31.34
CA CYS A 54 -14.58 16.61 30.08
C CYS A 54 -15.32 15.91 28.94
N ARG A 55 -15.72 16.72 27.95
CA ARG A 55 -16.31 16.24 26.71
C ARG A 55 -15.74 17.05 25.57
N VAL A 56 -15.16 16.35 24.61
CA VAL A 56 -14.65 16.95 23.37
C VAL A 56 -15.13 16.07 22.22
N THR A 57 -15.47 16.70 21.10
CA THR A 57 -15.89 15.99 19.89
C THR A 57 -14.92 16.29 18.76
N GLY A 58 -14.90 15.44 17.73
CA GLY A 58 -14.10 15.67 16.52
C GLY A 58 -14.50 17.00 15.89
N GLY A 59 -15.80 17.28 15.79
CA GLY A 59 -16.32 18.56 15.29
C GLY A 59 -15.88 19.80 16.07
N MET A 60 -15.56 19.69 17.36
CA MET A 60 -14.98 20.83 18.11
C MET A 60 -13.54 21.15 17.70
N LYS A 61 -12.85 20.24 17.00
CA LYS A 61 -11.45 20.35 16.57
C LYS A 61 -11.30 20.69 15.10
N VAL A 62 -12.36 20.61 14.32
CA VAL A 62 -12.37 20.93 12.90
C VAL A 62 -13.35 22.06 12.60
N LYS A 63 -13.10 22.83 11.54
CA LYS A 63 -14.00 23.93 11.13
C LYS A 63 -15.06 23.50 10.11
N ALA A 64 -14.88 22.34 9.47
CA ALA A 64 -15.75 21.84 8.42
C ALA A 64 -16.52 20.58 8.86
N ASP A 65 -17.83 20.60 8.68
CA ASP A 65 -18.76 19.53 9.10
C ASP A 65 -18.42 18.14 8.50
N ARG A 66 -17.69 18.09 7.37
CA ARG A 66 -17.32 16.82 6.73
C ARG A 66 -16.14 16.11 7.42
N ASP A 67 -15.31 16.85 8.14
CA ASP A 67 -14.07 16.35 8.75
C ASP A 67 -14.28 15.88 10.20
N GLU A 68 -15.49 16.03 10.74
CA GLU A 68 -15.83 15.71 12.14
C GLU A 68 -15.64 14.22 12.46
N SER A 69 -15.86 13.33 11.50
CA SER A 69 -15.67 11.88 11.65
C SER A 69 -14.24 11.41 11.39
N SER A 70 -13.35 12.30 10.94
CA SER A 70 -12.00 11.91 10.54
C SER A 70 -11.21 11.32 11.71
N PRO A 71 -10.34 10.31 11.44
CA PRO A 71 -9.39 9.79 12.40
C PRO A 71 -8.54 10.87 13.09
N TYR A 72 -8.18 11.91 12.33
CA TYR A 72 -7.37 13.03 12.80
C TYR A 72 -8.13 13.90 13.81
N ALA A 73 -9.39 14.27 13.50
CA ALA A 73 -10.23 15.02 14.42
C ALA A 73 -10.46 14.27 15.74
N ALA A 74 -10.66 12.95 15.67
CA ALA A 74 -10.80 12.08 16.83
C ALA A 74 -9.51 12.02 17.68
N MET A 75 -8.34 12.00 17.05
CA MET A 75 -7.04 12.05 17.74
C MET A 75 -6.84 13.38 18.47
N LEU A 76 -7.10 14.51 17.82
CA LEU A 76 -6.99 15.84 18.45
C LEU A 76 -7.97 16.00 19.61
N ALA A 77 -9.19 15.48 19.46
CA ALA A 77 -10.18 15.48 20.53
C ALA A 77 -9.72 14.66 21.74
N ALA A 78 -9.15 13.48 21.50
CA ALA A 78 -8.60 12.60 22.53
C ALA A 78 -7.36 13.20 23.24
N GLN A 79 -6.48 13.88 22.51
CA GLN A 79 -5.33 14.58 23.08
C GLN A 79 -5.75 15.72 24.01
N ASP A 80 -6.71 16.56 23.60
CA ASP A 80 -7.24 17.64 24.44
C ASP A 80 -7.93 17.08 25.69
N VAL A 81 -8.69 15.99 25.55
CA VAL A 81 -9.27 15.28 26.69
C VAL A 81 -8.20 14.79 27.66
N ALA A 82 -7.11 14.21 27.17
CA ALA A 82 -6.02 13.73 28.01
C ALA A 82 -5.32 14.86 28.78
N VAL A 83 -5.08 16.01 28.13
CA VAL A 83 -4.50 17.19 28.80
C VAL A 83 -5.40 17.65 29.95
N ARG A 84 -6.71 17.80 29.70
CA ARG A 84 -7.68 18.19 30.73
C ARG A 84 -7.81 17.16 31.86
N CYS A 85 -7.70 15.88 31.56
CA CYS A 85 -7.70 14.82 32.58
C CYS A 85 -6.47 14.91 33.49
N LYS A 86 -5.29 15.20 32.93
CA LYS A 86 -4.05 15.37 33.70
C LYS A 86 -4.09 16.61 34.60
N GLU A 87 -4.64 17.73 34.11
CA GLU A 87 -4.85 18.94 34.93
C GLU A 87 -5.73 18.65 36.17
N LEU A 88 -6.68 17.73 36.02
CA LEU A 88 -7.59 17.29 37.08
C LEU A 88 -7.05 16.08 37.87
N GLY A 89 -5.80 15.65 37.67
CA GLY A 89 -5.18 14.57 38.44
C GLY A 89 -5.68 13.15 38.13
N ILE A 90 -6.28 12.95 36.94
CA ILE A 90 -6.72 11.63 36.47
C ILE A 90 -5.61 11.04 35.59
N ASN A 91 -5.11 9.87 35.97
CA ASN A 91 -3.94 9.25 35.34
C ASN A 91 -4.28 7.94 34.61
N ALA A 92 -5.46 7.37 34.83
CA ALA A 92 -5.89 6.12 34.23
C ALA A 92 -7.34 6.19 33.72
N LEU A 93 -7.68 5.44 32.67
CA LEU A 93 -9.01 5.43 32.06
C LEU A 93 -9.50 4.01 31.75
N HIS A 94 -10.74 3.72 32.10
CA HIS A 94 -11.52 2.62 31.54
C HIS A 94 -12.23 3.10 30.29
N ILE A 95 -12.09 2.39 29.19
CA ILE A 95 -12.59 2.81 27.88
C ILE A 95 -13.84 2.01 27.54
N LYS A 96 -14.90 2.73 27.18
CA LYS A 96 -16.15 2.16 26.69
C LYS A 96 -16.39 2.67 25.28
N ILE A 97 -16.23 1.80 24.29
CA ILE A 97 -16.40 2.13 22.88
C ILE A 97 -17.84 1.84 22.49
N ARG A 98 -18.48 2.76 21.77
CA ARG A 98 -19.86 2.64 21.35
C ARG A 98 -20.04 3.08 19.89
N ALA A 99 -20.54 2.19 19.06
CA ALA A 99 -21.07 2.53 17.74
C ALA A 99 -22.54 3.00 17.83
N THR A 100 -23.08 3.49 16.71
CA THR A 100 -24.50 3.91 16.61
C THR A 100 -25.47 2.84 17.12
N GLY A 101 -25.22 1.56 16.81
CA GLY A 101 -25.96 0.42 17.36
C GLY A 101 -27.44 0.34 16.93
N GLY A 102 -28.17 -0.60 17.53
CA GLY A 102 -29.59 -0.84 17.19
C GLY A 102 -29.76 -1.35 15.76
N ASN A 103 -30.61 -0.69 14.97
CA ASN A 103 -30.81 -1.00 13.53
C ASN A 103 -29.73 -0.39 12.62
N GLY A 104 -28.87 0.47 13.17
CA GLY A 104 -27.80 1.14 12.47
C GLY A 104 -26.54 0.27 12.35
N THR A 105 -25.40 0.92 12.12
CA THR A 105 -24.11 0.25 12.04
C THR A 105 -23.66 -0.20 13.43
N LYS A 106 -23.25 -1.47 13.53
CA LYS A 106 -22.69 -2.06 14.75
C LYS A 106 -21.17 -1.85 14.85
N THR A 107 -20.52 -1.59 13.72
CA THR A 107 -19.11 -1.23 13.65
C THR A 107 -18.91 0.21 14.13
N PRO A 108 -17.99 0.48 15.06
CA PRO A 108 -17.61 1.83 15.45
C PRO A 108 -17.11 2.63 14.23
N GLY A 109 -17.39 3.94 14.21
CA GLY A 109 -16.90 4.83 13.16
C GLY A 109 -15.36 4.92 13.13
N PRO A 110 -14.79 5.46 12.03
CA PRO A 110 -13.35 5.46 11.78
C PRO A 110 -12.51 6.12 12.89
N GLY A 111 -13.06 7.11 13.60
CA GLY A 111 -12.38 7.78 14.71
C GLY A 111 -12.25 6.96 16.02
N ALA A 112 -12.88 5.78 16.14
CA ALA A 112 -12.88 4.99 17.37
C ALA A 112 -11.49 4.51 17.78
N GLN A 113 -10.77 3.88 16.85
CA GLN A 113 -9.43 3.32 17.09
C GLN A 113 -8.40 4.45 17.25
N SER A 114 -8.55 5.53 16.48
CA SER A 114 -7.64 6.68 16.54
C SER A 114 -7.74 7.40 17.88
N ALA A 115 -8.95 7.59 18.43
CA ALA A 115 -9.13 8.15 19.77
C ALA A 115 -8.53 7.24 20.86
N LEU A 116 -8.72 5.93 20.75
CA LEU A 116 -8.14 4.94 21.68
C LEU A 116 -6.60 5.01 21.70
N ARG A 117 -5.98 4.96 20.51
CA ARG A 117 -4.51 5.05 20.36
C ARG A 117 -3.98 6.40 20.85
N ALA A 118 -4.70 7.49 20.58
CA ALA A 118 -4.32 8.83 21.04
C ALA A 118 -4.33 8.95 22.57
N LEU A 119 -5.33 8.38 23.25
CA LEU A 119 -5.35 8.32 24.72
C LEU A 119 -4.17 7.51 25.26
N ALA A 120 -3.82 6.38 24.64
CA ALA A 120 -2.65 5.59 25.03
C ALA A 120 -1.35 6.39 24.87
N ARG A 121 -1.12 7.00 23.69
CA ARG A 121 0.07 7.81 23.39
C ARG A 121 0.21 9.03 24.30
N SER A 122 -0.92 9.59 24.75
CA SER A 122 -0.91 10.72 25.69
C SER A 122 -0.43 10.35 27.10
N GLY A 123 -0.05 9.10 27.36
CA GLY A 123 0.48 8.64 28.65
C GLY A 123 -0.60 8.32 29.70
N MET A 124 -1.86 8.15 29.28
CA MET A 124 -2.93 7.69 30.17
C MET A 124 -2.86 6.17 30.30
N ARG A 125 -2.93 5.64 31.53
CA ARG A 125 -2.96 4.17 31.73
C ARG A 125 -4.33 3.60 31.39
N ILE A 126 -4.39 2.74 30.39
CA ILE A 126 -5.66 2.11 29.97
C ILE A 126 -5.94 0.89 30.85
N GLY A 127 -7.11 0.87 31.49
CA GLY A 127 -7.53 -0.21 32.38
C GLY A 127 -8.27 -1.33 31.68
N ARG A 128 -9.52 -1.07 31.29
CA ARG A 128 -10.41 -2.06 30.63
C ARG A 128 -10.98 -1.42 29.38
N ILE A 129 -11.11 -2.20 28.32
CA ILE A 129 -11.76 -1.78 27.08
C ILE A 129 -13.02 -2.63 26.93
N GLU A 130 -14.18 -2.00 26.89
CA GLU A 130 -15.48 -2.65 26.74
C GLU A 130 -16.21 -2.08 25.51
N ASP A 131 -16.72 -2.94 24.62
CA ASP A 131 -17.68 -2.53 23.60
C ASP A 131 -19.08 -2.48 24.22
N VAL A 132 -19.69 -1.31 24.23
CA VAL A 132 -21.03 -1.05 24.76
C VAL A 132 -22.02 -0.66 23.64
N THR A 133 -21.75 -1.10 22.42
CA THR A 133 -22.65 -0.92 21.27
C THR A 133 -24.01 -1.59 21.53
N PRO A 134 -25.13 -0.84 21.53
CA PRO A 134 -26.44 -1.41 21.83
C PRO A 134 -26.85 -2.51 20.83
N THR A 135 -27.17 -3.70 21.32
CA THR A 135 -27.70 -4.82 20.52
C THR A 135 -29.22 -4.89 20.69
N PRO A 136 -30.01 -4.79 19.60
CA PRO A 136 -31.46 -4.86 19.69
C PRO A 136 -31.90 -6.29 20.03
N SER A 137 -32.70 -6.44 21.08
CA SER A 137 -33.24 -7.72 21.54
C SER A 137 -34.49 -8.18 20.77
N ASP A 138 -35.08 -7.32 19.94
CA ASP A 138 -36.25 -7.64 19.12
C ASP A 138 -36.22 -6.86 17.79
N SER A 139 -36.64 -7.52 16.70
CA SER A 139 -36.32 -7.17 15.31
C SER A 139 -37.06 -5.93 14.79
N THR A 140 -36.52 -4.73 15.05
CA THR A 140 -37.01 -3.53 14.36
C THR A 140 -36.42 -3.42 12.95
N ARG A 141 -37.28 -3.37 11.92
CA ARG A 141 -36.91 -3.21 10.51
C ARG A 141 -36.14 -1.90 10.27
N ARG A 142 -35.06 -1.93 9.46
CA ARG A 142 -34.29 -0.74 9.05
C ARG A 142 -35.20 0.28 8.35
N LYS A 143 -35.01 1.58 8.64
CA LYS A 143 -35.71 2.67 7.94
C LYS A 143 -35.30 2.67 6.46
N GLY A 144 -36.27 2.78 5.55
CA GLY A 144 -36.00 2.96 4.13
C GLY A 144 -35.23 4.25 3.86
N GLY A 145 -34.37 4.25 2.83
CA GLY A 145 -33.56 5.42 2.47
C GLY A 145 -34.42 6.67 2.24
N ARG A 146 -33.95 7.82 2.73
CA ARG A 146 -34.57 9.12 2.42
C ARG A 146 -34.42 9.35 0.91
N ARG A 147 -35.53 9.34 0.17
CA ARG A 147 -35.56 9.78 -1.23
C ARG A 147 -35.05 11.23 -1.26
N GLY A 148 -33.84 11.42 -1.77
CA GLY A 148 -33.26 12.73 -1.95
C GLY A 148 -34.18 13.64 -2.76
N ARG A 149 -34.24 14.91 -2.36
CA ARG A 149 -34.93 15.98 -3.09
C ARG A 149 -34.32 16.04 -4.49
N ARG A 150 -35.12 15.77 -5.53
CA ARG A 150 -34.69 15.92 -6.92
C ARG A 150 -34.27 17.37 -7.15
N LEU A 151 -32.97 17.62 -7.27
CA LEU A 151 -32.46 18.82 -7.91
C LEU A 151 -32.73 18.64 -9.40
N SER A 152 -33.74 19.36 -9.89
CA SER A 152 -34.08 19.43 -11.31
C SER A 152 -33.07 20.33 -12.01
N SER A 153 -31.91 19.78 -12.37
CA SER A 153 -31.15 20.25 -13.53
C SER A 153 -31.28 19.15 -14.58
N VAL A 154 -32.12 19.40 -15.58
CA VAL A 154 -32.15 18.60 -16.80
C VAL A 154 -30.78 18.76 -17.46
N PRO A 155 -29.95 17.70 -17.61
CA PRO A 155 -28.80 17.80 -18.47
C PRO A 155 -29.31 17.83 -19.90
N THR A 156 -28.94 18.87 -20.64
CA THR A 156 -28.99 18.93 -22.09
C THR A 156 -28.44 17.61 -22.63
N MET A 157 -29.15 16.96 -23.57
CA MET A 157 -28.69 15.73 -24.21
C MET A 157 -27.37 15.97 -24.96
N ALA A 158 -26.26 15.83 -24.25
CA ALA A 158 -24.99 15.55 -24.87
C ALA A 158 -25.01 14.07 -25.24
N THR A 159 -24.78 13.78 -26.51
CA THR A 159 -24.45 12.44 -27.00
C THR A 159 -23.16 12.00 -26.32
N HIS A 160 -23.26 11.38 -25.14
CA HIS A 160 -22.11 10.84 -24.42
C HIS A 160 -21.52 9.71 -25.27
N GLN A 161 -20.29 9.90 -25.74
CA GLN A 161 -19.47 8.78 -26.20
C GLN A 161 -19.28 7.83 -25.00
N PRO A 162 -19.43 6.51 -25.17
CA PRO A 162 -19.25 5.59 -24.06
C PRO A 162 -17.78 5.64 -23.63
N THR A 163 -17.54 5.99 -22.37
CA THR A 163 -16.21 5.89 -21.76
C THR A 163 -15.80 4.41 -21.65
N PRO A 164 -14.50 4.11 -21.55
CA PRO A 164 -14.05 2.76 -21.23
C PRO A 164 -14.76 2.21 -19.99
N THR A 165 -15.36 1.02 -20.13
CA THR A 165 -16.29 0.45 -19.14
C THR A 165 -16.10 -1.05 -19.01
N LEU A 166 -16.04 -1.54 -17.78
CA LEU A 166 -16.05 -2.96 -17.45
C LEU A 166 -17.40 -3.33 -16.82
N LEU A 167 -18.20 -4.13 -17.52
CA LEU A 167 -19.47 -4.65 -17.03
C LEU A 167 -19.28 -5.96 -16.29
N LEU A 168 -19.89 -6.06 -15.12
CA LEU A 168 -19.84 -7.20 -14.21
C LEU A 168 -21.25 -7.76 -13.96
N PRO A 169 -21.94 -8.28 -15.01
CA PRO A 169 -23.30 -8.78 -14.85
C PRO A 169 -23.36 -9.98 -13.91
N GLN A 170 -24.44 -10.05 -13.14
CA GLN A 170 -24.78 -11.15 -12.24
C GLN A 170 -23.82 -11.35 -11.07
N LEU A 171 -22.93 -10.38 -10.81
CA LEU A 171 -22.10 -10.39 -9.61
C LEU A 171 -23.00 -10.40 -8.36
N PRO A 172 -22.81 -11.35 -7.42
CA PRO A 172 -23.58 -11.38 -6.19
C PRO A 172 -23.41 -10.08 -5.39
N PRO A 173 -24.46 -9.61 -4.67
CA PRO A 173 -24.31 -8.50 -3.76
C PRO A 173 -23.48 -8.93 -2.54
N LYS A 174 -22.75 -7.98 -1.96
CA LYS A 174 -21.82 -8.18 -0.84
C LYS A 174 -20.53 -8.93 -1.20
N THR A 175 -20.20 -9.04 -2.47
CA THR A 175 -18.90 -9.54 -2.93
C THR A 175 -17.86 -8.42 -2.74
N LEU A 176 -16.68 -8.74 -2.24
CA LEU A 176 -15.55 -7.83 -2.26
C LEU A 176 -15.15 -7.60 -3.72
N VAL A 177 -15.08 -6.35 -4.15
CA VAL A 177 -14.59 -5.95 -5.47
C VAL A 177 -13.43 -5.01 -5.27
N GLY A 178 -12.30 -5.37 -5.85
CA GLY A 178 -11.12 -4.54 -5.96
C GLY A 178 -10.88 -4.12 -7.41
N ILE A 179 -10.57 -2.85 -7.61
CA ILE A 179 -10.05 -2.33 -8.87
C ILE A 179 -8.80 -1.52 -8.56
N ASP A 180 -7.66 -2.01 -9.04
CA ASP A 180 -6.33 -1.50 -8.73
C ASP A 180 -6.12 -1.42 -7.20
N LEU A 181 -5.96 -0.23 -6.65
CA LEU A 181 -5.74 0.01 -5.22
C LEU A 181 -7.04 0.34 -4.44
N ILE A 182 -8.20 0.32 -5.11
CA ILE A 182 -9.51 0.62 -4.52
C ILE A 182 -10.22 -0.69 -4.19
N THR A 183 -10.69 -0.84 -2.96
CA THR A 183 -11.57 -1.92 -2.55
C THR A 183 -12.94 -1.41 -2.11
N PHE A 184 -13.99 -2.13 -2.46
CA PHE A 184 -15.34 -1.88 -1.97
C PHE A 184 -16.20 -3.14 -2.00
N THR A 185 -17.25 -3.16 -1.19
CA THR A 185 -18.23 -4.25 -1.19
C THR A 185 -19.36 -3.96 -2.18
N SER A 186 -19.65 -4.90 -3.09
CA SER A 186 -20.67 -4.77 -4.13
C SER A 186 -22.08 -4.58 -3.53
N THR A 187 -22.90 -3.74 -4.18
CA THR A 187 -24.32 -3.58 -3.83
C THR A 187 -25.19 -4.33 -4.82
N ALA A 188 -26.47 -4.55 -4.48
CA ALA A 188 -27.42 -5.16 -5.42
C ALA A 188 -27.68 -4.32 -6.69
N ASN A 189 -27.31 -3.03 -6.70
CA ASN A 189 -27.41 -2.16 -7.86
C ASN A 189 -26.07 -2.02 -8.61
N PHE A 190 -25.01 -2.69 -8.17
CA PHE A 190 -23.70 -2.61 -8.82
C PHE A 190 -23.66 -3.53 -10.05
N HIS A 191 -23.25 -2.99 -11.19
CA HIS A 191 -23.24 -3.69 -12.48
C HIS A 191 -21.91 -3.55 -13.22
N GLY A 192 -20.94 -2.80 -12.69
CA GLY A 192 -19.66 -2.56 -13.36
C GLY A 192 -18.99 -1.26 -12.98
N ILE A 193 -17.92 -0.96 -13.70
CA ILE A 193 -17.01 0.17 -13.48
C ILE A 193 -16.91 0.97 -14.79
N ARG A 194 -16.94 2.29 -14.71
CA ARG A 194 -16.84 3.23 -15.84
C ARG A 194 -15.74 4.25 -15.63
N ASP A 195 -15.43 5.00 -16.68
CA ASP A 195 -14.40 6.04 -16.72
C ASP A 195 -12.99 5.47 -16.44
N LEU A 196 -12.71 4.23 -16.88
CA LEU A 196 -11.37 3.64 -16.77
C LEU A 196 -10.38 4.42 -17.64
N SER A 197 -9.19 4.69 -17.10
CA SER A 197 -8.10 5.33 -17.82
C SER A 197 -7.46 4.36 -18.82
N PRO A 198 -6.81 4.84 -19.89
CA PRO A 198 -5.94 4.01 -20.71
C PRO A 198 -4.76 3.47 -19.89
N GLY A 199 -4.40 2.20 -20.07
CA GLY A 199 -3.31 1.56 -19.33
C GLY A 199 -3.68 0.21 -18.73
N TRP A 200 -2.77 -0.33 -17.93
CA TRP A 200 -2.99 -1.56 -17.17
C TRP A 200 -3.96 -1.34 -16.02
N HIS A 201 -4.84 -2.30 -15.80
CA HIS A 201 -5.74 -2.34 -14.66
C HIS A 201 -5.81 -3.77 -14.12
N PHE A 202 -6.07 -3.88 -12.82
CA PHE A 202 -6.24 -5.16 -12.14
C PHE A 202 -7.57 -5.19 -11.40
N LEU A 203 -8.50 -6.04 -11.85
CA LEU A 203 -9.75 -6.27 -11.15
C LEU A 203 -9.63 -7.57 -10.37
N TYR A 204 -10.03 -7.56 -9.11
CA TYR A 204 -10.14 -8.77 -8.29
C TYR A 204 -11.44 -8.82 -7.52
N THR A 205 -11.85 -10.03 -7.18
CA THR A 205 -13.05 -10.30 -6.39
C THR A 205 -12.77 -11.32 -5.31
N GLY A 206 -13.50 -11.23 -4.20
CA GLY A 206 -13.43 -12.19 -3.10
C GLY A 206 -14.78 -12.31 -2.40
N ALA A 207 -15.01 -13.42 -1.72
CA ALA A 207 -16.25 -13.62 -0.96
C ALA A 207 -16.36 -12.65 0.23
N THR A 208 -15.23 -12.31 0.87
CA THR A 208 -15.18 -11.42 2.04
C THR A 208 -13.89 -10.60 2.07
N GLU A 209 -13.86 -9.55 2.90
CA GLU A 209 -12.69 -8.70 3.11
C GLU A 209 -11.50 -9.44 3.76
N THR A 210 -11.75 -10.49 4.56
CA THR A 210 -10.71 -11.18 5.34
C THR A 210 -10.59 -12.66 4.99
N LEU A 211 -9.38 -13.11 4.62
CA LEU A 211 -8.97 -14.53 4.52
C LEU A 211 -9.74 -15.42 3.51
N SER A 212 -10.50 -14.85 2.58
CA SER A 212 -11.09 -15.61 1.46
C SER A 212 -10.16 -15.64 0.25
N LEU A 213 -10.18 -16.75 -0.49
CA LEU A 213 -9.55 -16.84 -1.81
C LEU A 213 -10.00 -15.65 -2.66
N ARG A 214 -9.05 -14.91 -3.21
CA ARG A 214 -9.30 -13.82 -4.15
C ARG A 214 -8.99 -14.34 -5.55
N THR A 215 -9.81 -13.97 -6.51
CA THR A 215 -9.55 -14.20 -7.94
C THR A 215 -9.50 -12.86 -8.64
N GLY A 216 -8.43 -12.62 -9.40
CA GLY A 216 -8.24 -11.38 -10.12
C GLY A 216 -7.70 -11.57 -11.52
N ALA A 217 -7.84 -10.55 -12.34
CA ALA A 217 -7.34 -10.55 -13.69
C ALA A 217 -6.73 -9.20 -14.08
N TRP A 218 -5.56 -9.26 -14.71
CA TRP A 218 -4.94 -8.14 -15.39
C TRP A 218 -5.58 -7.95 -16.76
N PHE A 219 -5.88 -6.70 -17.11
CA PHE A 219 -6.38 -6.31 -18.42
C PHE A 219 -5.86 -4.92 -18.79
N TYR A 220 -5.96 -4.57 -20.06
CA TYR A 220 -5.46 -3.31 -20.59
C TYR A 220 -6.56 -2.54 -21.30
N ILE A 221 -6.67 -1.25 -21.00
CA ILE A 221 -7.59 -0.32 -21.67
C ILE A 221 -6.83 0.43 -22.76
N GLY A 222 -7.29 0.32 -24.01
CA GLY A 222 -6.62 0.81 -25.21
C GLY A 222 -5.80 -0.26 -25.95
N ASP A 223 -4.79 0.17 -26.71
CA ASP A 223 -3.96 -0.74 -27.51
C ASP A 223 -2.91 -1.43 -26.64
N THR A 224 -3.12 -2.72 -26.35
CA THR A 224 -2.21 -3.56 -25.58
C THR A 224 -0.81 -3.68 -26.19
N ASN A 225 -0.64 -3.43 -27.50
CA ASN A 225 0.69 -3.38 -28.12
C ASN A 225 1.49 -2.12 -27.71
N ALA A 226 0.82 -1.12 -27.17
CA ALA A 226 1.44 0.06 -26.58
C ALA A 226 1.73 -0.09 -25.08
N ALA A 227 1.32 -1.20 -24.45
CA ALA A 227 1.54 -1.48 -23.04
C ALA A 227 3.03 -1.73 -22.73
N GLY A 228 3.50 -1.24 -21.58
CA GLY A 228 4.89 -1.41 -21.16
C GLY A 228 5.88 -0.39 -21.75
N LYS A 229 5.42 0.80 -22.17
CA LYS A 229 6.36 1.87 -22.56
C LYS A 229 6.90 2.54 -21.30
N GLY A 230 8.17 2.30 -21.00
CA GLY A 230 8.89 3.09 -20.02
C GLY A 230 8.97 4.58 -20.40
N PRO A 231 9.31 5.46 -19.44
CA PRO A 231 9.53 6.90 -19.69
C PRO A 231 10.52 7.20 -20.85
N ASN A 232 11.44 6.28 -21.14
CA ASN A 232 12.46 6.43 -22.19
C ASN A 232 12.08 5.80 -23.55
N GLU A 233 10.79 5.48 -23.78
CA GLU A 233 10.27 4.89 -25.04
C GLU A 233 11.00 3.61 -25.54
N SER A 234 11.74 2.90 -24.67
CA SER A 234 12.38 1.64 -25.05
C SER A 234 11.31 0.62 -25.46
N ALA A 235 11.28 0.23 -26.73
CA ALA A 235 10.27 -0.68 -27.25
C ALA A 235 10.37 -2.05 -26.56
N LEU A 236 9.29 -2.48 -25.91
CA LEU A 236 9.19 -3.77 -25.20
C LEU A 236 8.48 -4.88 -25.98
N VAL A 237 7.87 -4.54 -27.11
CA VAL A 237 7.19 -5.49 -27.98
C VAL A 237 7.76 -5.32 -29.38
N SER A 238 8.19 -6.42 -30.01
CA SER A 238 8.67 -6.40 -31.38
C SER A 238 7.57 -5.87 -32.30
N ARG A 239 7.91 -4.91 -33.16
CA ARG A 239 7.01 -4.33 -34.16
C ARG A 239 6.84 -5.31 -35.34
N THR A 240 6.36 -6.52 -35.09
CA THR A 240 6.14 -7.55 -36.11
C THR A 240 4.73 -8.14 -36.01
N GLN A 241 3.83 -7.58 -36.83
CA GLN A 241 2.51 -8.09 -37.27
C GLN A 241 1.45 -8.23 -36.16
N SER A 242 0.29 -7.58 -36.22
CA SER A 242 -0.66 -7.59 -37.33
C SER A 242 -1.51 -6.32 -37.36
N LYS A 243 -1.96 -5.93 -38.55
CA LYS A 243 -3.03 -4.95 -38.73
C LYS A 243 -4.35 -5.59 -38.28
N SER A 244 -4.61 -5.72 -36.98
CA SER A 244 -5.99 -5.66 -36.53
C SER A 244 -6.38 -4.18 -36.57
N GLN A 245 -7.29 -3.83 -37.48
CA GLN A 245 -7.98 -2.55 -37.39
C GLN A 245 -8.70 -2.57 -36.04
N ALA A 246 -8.13 -1.92 -35.03
CA ALA A 246 -8.86 -1.51 -33.85
C ALA A 246 -9.98 -0.60 -34.37
N THR A 247 -11.15 -1.18 -34.59
CA THR A 247 -12.35 -0.39 -34.82
C THR A 247 -12.50 0.51 -33.61
N ALA A 248 -12.61 1.81 -33.85
CA ALA A 248 -12.86 2.84 -32.85
C ALA A 248 -14.27 2.69 -32.24
N GLY A 249 -14.55 1.51 -31.70
CA GLY A 249 -15.68 1.21 -30.85
C GLY A 249 -15.32 1.57 -29.41
N SER A 250 -16.34 1.86 -28.61
CA SER A 250 -16.21 2.02 -27.17
C SER A 250 -15.57 0.79 -26.52
N ASP A 251 -14.51 1.02 -25.74
CA ASP A 251 -13.74 0.00 -25.01
C ASP A 251 -14.60 -0.58 -23.85
N ILE A 252 -15.44 -1.57 -24.18
CA ILE A 252 -16.41 -2.17 -23.26
C ILE A 252 -16.06 -3.64 -23.05
N HIS A 253 -15.59 -3.95 -21.85
CA HIS A 253 -15.34 -5.32 -21.41
C HIS A 253 -16.56 -5.88 -20.69
N ILE A 254 -16.84 -7.17 -20.84
CA ILE A 254 -17.98 -7.84 -20.19
C ILE A 254 -17.51 -9.13 -19.54
N TRP A 255 -17.46 -9.14 -18.21
CA TRP A 255 -17.11 -10.33 -17.43
C TRP A 255 -18.29 -10.76 -16.58
N LYS A 256 -18.87 -11.90 -16.93
CA LYS A 256 -20.07 -12.42 -16.28
C LYS A 256 -19.68 -13.29 -15.10
N TRP A 257 -20.40 -13.14 -13.99
CA TRP A 257 -20.25 -14.04 -12.86
C TRP A 257 -20.72 -15.45 -13.23
N SER A 258 -19.86 -16.43 -13.01
CA SER A 258 -20.18 -17.85 -13.10
C SER A 258 -20.41 -18.38 -11.69
N ALA A 259 -21.59 -18.95 -11.44
CA ALA A 259 -21.90 -19.58 -10.15
C ALA A 259 -21.18 -20.93 -9.97
N ASP A 260 -20.84 -21.60 -11.08
CA ASP A 260 -20.20 -22.91 -11.04
C ASP A 260 -18.74 -22.81 -10.61
N SER A 261 -18.04 -21.79 -11.11
CA SER A 261 -16.62 -21.55 -10.83
C SER A 261 -16.38 -20.42 -9.82
N GLU A 262 -17.44 -19.85 -9.23
CA GLU A 262 -17.44 -18.68 -8.33
C GLU A 262 -16.48 -17.55 -8.76
N THR A 263 -16.43 -17.29 -10.07
CA THR A 263 -15.45 -16.39 -10.68
C THR A 263 -16.06 -15.60 -11.83
N LEU A 264 -15.39 -14.51 -12.19
CA LEU A 264 -15.74 -13.69 -13.36
C LEU A 264 -15.15 -14.30 -14.63
N VAL A 265 -16.00 -14.63 -15.61
CA VAL A 265 -15.63 -15.30 -16.87
C VAL A 265 -15.92 -14.35 -18.05
N PRO A 266 -15.06 -14.25 -19.07
CA PRO A 266 -15.30 -13.37 -20.19
C PRO A 266 -16.30 -14.05 -21.15
N LEU A 267 -17.08 -13.26 -21.87
CA LEU A 267 -17.89 -13.80 -22.96
C LEU A 267 -16.98 -14.05 -24.17
N ARG A 268 -16.68 -15.32 -24.48
CA ARG A 268 -15.75 -15.72 -25.56
C ARG A 268 -16.38 -15.73 -26.96
N GLY A 269 -17.71 -15.75 -27.03
CA GLY A 269 -18.41 -15.72 -28.32
C GLY A 269 -18.45 -17.04 -29.08
N ASP A 270 -18.15 -18.15 -28.39
CA ASP A 270 -18.17 -19.51 -28.93
C ASP A 270 -19.58 -19.95 -29.31
N SER A 271 -20.60 -19.45 -28.60
CA SER A 271 -22.01 -19.72 -28.87
C SER A 271 -22.76 -18.47 -29.38
N ASP A 272 -23.77 -18.67 -30.21
CA ASP A 272 -24.68 -17.59 -30.63
C ASP A 272 -25.41 -16.94 -29.45
N SER A 273 -25.61 -17.71 -28.36
CA SER A 273 -26.17 -17.20 -27.10
C SER A 273 -25.26 -16.16 -26.46
N ASP A 274 -23.95 -16.41 -26.38
CA ASP A 274 -22.99 -15.47 -25.79
C ASP A 274 -22.91 -14.16 -26.58
N ARG A 275 -22.95 -14.26 -27.91
CA ARG A 275 -22.98 -13.10 -28.81
C ARG A 275 -24.23 -12.26 -28.59
N GLN A 276 -25.39 -12.91 -28.48
CA GLN A 276 -26.65 -12.24 -28.21
C GLN A 276 -26.68 -11.61 -26.81
N GLU A 277 -26.11 -12.28 -25.80
CA GLU A 277 -26.01 -11.76 -24.44
C GLU A 277 -25.10 -10.53 -24.37
N ALA A 278 -23.93 -10.58 -25.02
CA ALA A 278 -23.01 -9.45 -25.12
C ALA A 278 -23.68 -8.24 -25.80
N MET A 279 -24.38 -8.45 -26.93
CA MET A 279 -25.15 -7.40 -27.60
C MET A 279 -26.22 -6.80 -26.67
N ARG A 280 -26.91 -7.63 -25.89
CA ARG A 280 -27.92 -7.17 -24.93
C ARG A 280 -27.31 -6.32 -23.82
N TYR A 281 -26.15 -6.68 -23.28
CA TYR A 281 -25.48 -5.86 -22.25
C TYR A 281 -25.02 -4.52 -22.82
N LYS A 282 -24.38 -4.51 -24.00
CA LYS A 282 -23.95 -3.28 -24.68
C LYS A 282 -25.14 -2.36 -24.98
N ALA A 283 -26.26 -2.91 -25.46
CA ALA A 283 -27.48 -2.13 -25.74
C ALA A 283 -28.12 -1.52 -24.47
N ASN A 284 -28.00 -2.18 -23.31
CA ASN A 284 -28.55 -1.71 -22.05
C ASN A 284 -27.62 -0.77 -21.26
N LEU A 285 -26.37 -0.58 -21.70
CA LEU A 285 -25.36 0.21 -20.99
C LEU A 285 -25.86 1.62 -20.60
N GLY A 286 -26.54 2.31 -21.53
CA GLY A 286 -27.09 3.64 -21.27
C GLY A 286 -28.12 3.65 -20.13
N ALA A 287 -28.95 2.62 -20.01
CA ALA A 287 -29.92 2.50 -18.92
C ALA A 287 -29.23 2.23 -17.57
N VAL A 288 -28.21 1.36 -17.56
CA VAL A 288 -27.42 1.05 -16.36
C VAL A 288 -26.61 2.26 -15.89
N TRP A 289 -26.12 3.08 -16.83
CA TRP A 289 -25.48 4.35 -16.50
C TRP A 289 -26.47 5.31 -15.82
N GLN A 290 -27.65 5.51 -16.41
CA GLN A 290 -28.66 6.43 -15.88
C GLN A 290 -29.24 5.98 -14.53
N SER A 291 -29.23 4.68 -14.25
CA SER A 291 -29.64 4.15 -12.94
C SER A 291 -28.57 4.30 -11.86
N GLY A 292 -27.37 4.76 -12.20
CA GLY A 292 -26.23 4.86 -11.29
C GLY A 292 -25.65 3.50 -10.91
N GLY A 293 -25.84 2.47 -11.76
CA GLY A 293 -25.35 1.12 -11.49
C GLY A 293 -23.87 0.90 -11.79
N LEU A 294 -23.18 1.89 -12.35
CA LEU A 294 -21.76 1.85 -12.68
C LEU A 294 -20.94 2.69 -11.68
N PHE A 295 -19.96 2.06 -11.05
CA PHE A 295 -18.99 2.72 -10.20
C PHE A 295 -18.05 3.58 -11.05
N LYS A 296 -17.86 4.86 -10.68
CA LYS A 296 -16.91 5.74 -11.37
C LYS A 296 -15.50 5.43 -10.86
N TYR A 297 -14.63 4.95 -11.75
CA TYR A 297 -13.23 4.71 -11.42
C TYR A 297 -12.50 6.03 -11.09
N ARG A 298 -11.62 5.97 -10.08
CA ARG A 298 -10.71 7.05 -9.67
C ARG A 298 -9.46 6.42 -9.06
N SER A 299 -8.27 6.73 -9.53
CA SER A 299 -7.07 6.14 -8.93
C SER A 299 -6.88 6.59 -7.47
N ARG A 300 -6.34 5.71 -6.62
CA ARG A 300 -6.09 5.99 -5.20
C ARG A 300 -4.85 6.87 -5.02
N ILE A 301 -4.95 7.91 -4.20
CA ILE A 301 -3.83 8.77 -3.85
C ILE A 301 -3.16 8.28 -2.56
N ALA A 302 -1.83 8.43 -2.46
CA ALA A 302 -1.09 8.06 -1.25
C ALA A 302 -1.49 9.01 -0.12
N PRO A 303 -1.63 8.53 1.13
CA PRO A 303 -1.91 9.40 2.27
C PRO A 303 -0.90 10.54 2.42
N SER A 304 0.38 10.29 2.11
CA SER A 304 1.48 11.28 2.13
C SER A 304 1.28 12.42 1.13
N MET A 305 0.70 12.16 -0.05
CA MET A 305 0.48 13.16 -1.10
C MET A 305 -0.76 14.06 -0.87
N LEU A 306 -1.59 13.72 0.12
CA LEU A 306 -2.69 14.60 0.55
C LEU A 306 -2.19 15.81 1.36
N VAL A 307 -0.89 15.85 1.69
CA VAL A 307 -0.23 16.88 2.49
C VAL A 307 0.94 17.48 1.70
N LYS A 308 0.81 18.71 1.16
CA LYS A 308 1.96 19.41 0.54
C LYS A 308 2.85 20.06 1.62
N PRO A 309 4.19 19.87 1.60
CA PRO A 309 5.11 20.78 2.28
C PRO A 309 5.20 22.11 1.50
N GLU A 310 5.27 23.25 2.20
CA GLU A 310 5.40 24.56 1.54
C GLU A 310 6.73 24.65 0.77
N SER A 311 6.66 24.83 -0.55
CA SER A 311 7.84 25.07 -1.39
C SER A 311 8.44 26.44 -1.06
N ALA A 312 9.70 26.47 -0.64
CA ALA A 312 10.51 27.67 -0.56
C ALA A 312 10.68 28.30 -1.95
N GLY A 313 10.22 29.55 -2.14
CA GLY A 313 10.43 30.25 -3.41
C GLY A 313 9.80 31.64 -3.54
N ALA A 314 10.63 32.66 -3.29
CA ALA A 314 10.71 33.98 -3.93
C ALA A 314 9.76 35.14 -3.50
N ASP A 315 10.45 36.19 -3.00
CA ASP A 315 10.11 37.62 -2.93
C ASP A 315 8.89 38.07 -2.12
N GLN A 316 9.10 38.36 -0.83
CA GLN A 316 8.30 39.34 -0.10
C GLN A 316 9.22 40.34 0.60
N GLN A 317 9.10 41.60 0.20
CA GLN A 317 9.69 42.75 0.86
C GLN A 317 9.14 42.86 2.29
N GLU A 318 10.04 43.13 3.24
CA GLU A 318 9.73 43.33 4.65
C GLU A 318 8.84 44.57 4.83
N GLU A 319 7.57 44.38 5.16
CA GLU A 319 6.77 45.37 5.90
C GLU A 319 6.56 44.86 7.32
N GLU A 320 7.24 45.51 8.27
CA GLU A 320 7.03 45.31 9.70
C GLU A 320 5.63 45.82 10.11
N ASP A 321 4.98 45.06 11.01
CA ASP A 321 3.82 45.43 11.84
C ASP A 321 2.43 44.84 11.49
N GLN A 322 2.32 43.51 11.37
CA GLN A 322 1.05 42.76 11.55
C GLN A 322 1.22 41.45 12.36
N PRO A 323 0.24 41.05 13.18
CA PRO A 323 0.30 39.81 13.97
C PRO A 323 0.25 38.57 13.06
N GLN A 324 1.20 37.66 13.25
CA GLN A 324 1.42 36.45 12.45
C GLN A 324 0.13 35.64 12.21
N PRO A 325 -0.21 35.29 10.95
CA PRO A 325 -1.24 34.29 10.69
C PRO A 325 -0.74 32.91 11.11
N GLN A 326 -1.61 32.13 11.75
CA GLN A 326 -1.35 30.74 12.12
C GLN A 326 -1.19 29.91 10.84
N LEU A 327 -0.08 29.17 10.74
CA LEU A 327 0.27 28.25 9.64
C LEU A 327 -0.91 27.32 9.27
N GLU A 328 -1.41 27.42 8.04
CA GLU A 328 -2.46 26.56 7.49
C GLU A 328 -1.87 25.61 6.42
N ALA A 329 -1.74 24.32 6.74
CA ALA A 329 -1.45 23.30 5.73
C ALA A 329 -2.70 23.10 4.84
N ARG A 330 -2.59 23.42 3.56
CA ARG A 330 -3.69 23.33 2.58
C ARG A 330 -3.84 21.88 2.10
N VAL A 331 -4.69 21.11 2.77
CA VAL A 331 -5.09 19.75 2.33
C VAL A 331 -5.92 19.86 1.06
N GLN A 332 -5.45 19.27 -0.05
CA GLN A 332 -6.21 19.18 -1.29
C GLN A 332 -7.41 18.25 -1.09
N THR A 333 -8.56 18.55 -1.70
CA THR A 333 -9.72 17.66 -1.59
C THR A 333 -9.58 16.52 -2.59
N GLU A 334 -9.97 15.29 -2.24
CA GLU A 334 -9.98 14.12 -3.15
C GLU A 334 -10.82 14.30 -4.43
N ASP A 335 -11.53 15.43 -4.57
CA ASP A 335 -12.40 15.79 -5.69
C ASP A 335 -11.80 16.89 -6.59
N ASP A 336 -10.57 17.34 -6.31
CA ASP A 336 -9.84 18.28 -7.16
C ASP A 336 -9.14 17.53 -8.31
N GLY A 337 -9.23 18.05 -9.54
CA GLY A 337 -8.73 17.37 -10.74
C GLY A 337 -7.22 17.08 -10.75
N GLU A 338 -6.42 17.89 -10.04
CA GLU A 338 -4.98 17.67 -9.84
C GLU A 338 -4.72 16.39 -9.04
N THR A 339 -5.50 16.14 -7.99
CA THR A 339 -5.38 14.98 -7.12
C THR A 339 -5.74 13.68 -7.85
N GLU A 340 -6.78 13.71 -8.70
CA GLU A 340 -7.12 12.58 -9.58
C GLU A 340 -6.02 12.30 -10.62
N GLU A 341 -5.41 13.34 -11.19
CA GLU A 341 -4.30 13.20 -12.13
C GLU A 341 -3.06 12.59 -11.47
N ASN A 342 -2.72 13.03 -10.26
CA ASN A 342 -1.61 12.47 -9.47
C ASN A 342 -1.82 10.98 -9.19
N GLY A 343 -3.01 10.58 -8.71
CA GLY A 343 -3.31 9.17 -8.50
C GLY A 343 -3.14 8.33 -9.78
N ARG A 344 -3.52 8.87 -10.94
CA ARG A 344 -3.32 8.17 -12.23
C ARG A 344 -1.84 8.05 -12.60
N ARG A 345 -1.03 9.09 -12.33
CA ARG A 345 0.42 9.07 -12.55
C ARG A 345 1.10 8.04 -11.64
N ASP A 346 0.68 7.95 -10.38
CA ASP A 346 1.20 6.95 -9.44
C ASP A 346 0.90 5.53 -9.90
N TRP A 347 -0.36 5.24 -10.26
CA TRP A 347 -0.74 3.92 -10.76
C TRP A 347 0.00 3.58 -12.05
N PHE A 348 0.17 4.56 -12.95
CA PHE A 348 1.00 4.39 -14.13
C PHE A 348 2.45 4.08 -13.76
N GLY A 349 3.04 4.80 -12.81
CA GLY A 349 4.41 4.56 -12.31
C GLY A 349 4.58 3.18 -11.67
N LEU A 350 3.53 2.61 -11.08
CA LEU A 350 3.52 1.25 -10.52
C LEU A 350 3.34 0.14 -11.58
N THR A 351 2.91 0.48 -12.81
CA THR A 351 2.53 -0.51 -13.83
C THR A 351 3.19 -0.30 -15.19
N ASN A 352 3.97 0.76 -15.38
CA ASN A 352 4.55 1.15 -16.67
C ASN A 352 5.59 0.17 -17.24
N ARG A 353 6.16 -0.73 -16.42
CA ARG A 353 7.07 -1.80 -16.86
C ARG A 353 6.39 -3.16 -17.00
N ILE A 354 5.12 -3.30 -16.63
CA ILE A 354 4.32 -4.50 -16.90
C ILE A 354 4.05 -4.58 -18.41
N SER A 355 4.23 -5.76 -18.98
CA SER A 355 4.02 -6.02 -20.41
C SER A 355 3.23 -7.32 -20.64
N PRO A 356 2.59 -7.49 -21.81
CA PRO A 356 1.87 -8.72 -22.13
C PRO A 356 2.78 -9.95 -22.12
N SER A 357 4.02 -9.82 -22.62
CA SER A 357 4.99 -10.92 -22.62
C SER A 357 5.41 -11.32 -21.21
N LEU A 358 5.55 -10.34 -20.32
CA LEU A 358 5.81 -10.58 -18.90
C LEU A 358 4.65 -11.31 -18.23
N LEU A 359 3.41 -10.81 -18.39
CA LEU A 359 2.24 -11.46 -17.80
C LEU A 359 2.04 -12.87 -18.35
N SER A 360 2.25 -13.09 -19.66
CA SER A 360 2.18 -14.41 -20.26
C SER A 360 3.26 -15.36 -19.77
N ARG A 361 4.47 -14.86 -19.50
CA ARG A 361 5.55 -15.65 -18.91
C ARG A 361 5.24 -16.03 -17.46
N VAL A 362 4.78 -15.07 -16.66
CA VAL A 362 4.58 -15.26 -15.23
C VAL A 362 3.30 -16.04 -14.93
N ILE A 363 2.19 -15.72 -15.58
CA ILE A 363 0.85 -16.24 -15.27
C ILE A 363 0.39 -17.28 -16.32
N GLY A 364 0.88 -17.19 -17.54
CA GLY A 364 0.43 -18.00 -18.68
C GLY A 364 -0.43 -17.22 -19.68
N ASP A 365 -0.87 -17.89 -20.74
CA ASP A 365 -1.56 -17.25 -21.86
C ASP A 365 -2.86 -16.56 -21.44
N PRO A 366 -3.18 -15.37 -22.00
CA PRO A 366 -4.40 -14.66 -21.66
C PRO A 366 -5.63 -15.38 -22.18
N GLU A 367 -6.74 -15.20 -21.47
CA GLU A 367 -8.06 -15.44 -22.03
C GLU A 367 -8.47 -14.26 -22.91
N ILE A 368 -9.04 -14.55 -24.08
CA ILE A 368 -9.46 -13.53 -25.04
C ILE A 368 -10.99 -13.50 -25.06
N ASP A 369 -11.57 -12.31 -24.92
CA ASP A 369 -13.02 -12.12 -25.04
C ASP A 369 -13.49 -12.01 -26.50
N LEU A 370 -14.80 -11.94 -26.70
CA LEU A 370 -15.44 -11.84 -28.01
C LEU A 370 -14.99 -10.63 -28.84
N ASP A 371 -14.55 -9.55 -28.20
CA ASP A 371 -14.08 -8.34 -28.87
C ASP A 371 -12.56 -8.33 -29.07
N GLY A 372 -11.86 -9.39 -28.64
CA GLY A 372 -10.42 -9.55 -28.80
C GLY A 372 -9.59 -8.97 -27.64
N HIS A 373 -10.21 -8.61 -26.52
CA HIS A 373 -9.48 -8.12 -25.36
C HIS A 373 -8.86 -9.26 -24.56
N SER A 374 -7.58 -9.11 -24.23
CA SER A 374 -6.81 -10.07 -23.43
C SER A 374 -7.00 -9.83 -21.94
N ARG A 375 -7.13 -10.91 -21.16
CA ARG A 375 -7.07 -10.89 -19.70
C ARG A 375 -6.21 -12.01 -19.14
N TRP A 376 -5.35 -11.71 -18.17
CA TRP A 376 -4.50 -12.70 -17.48
C TRP A 376 -5.06 -12.98 -16.08
N LEU A 377 -5.57 -14.19 -15.87
CA LEU A 377 -6.26 -14.60 -14.64
C LEU A 377 -5.28 -15.20 -13.64
N LEU A 378 -5.39 -14.82 -12.37
CA LEU A 378 -4.65 -15.41 -11.26
C LEU A 378 -5.50 -15.45 -9.97
N THR A 379 -5.09 -16.27 -9.01
CA THR A 379 -5.73 -16.40 -7.69
C THR A 379 -4.75 -16.04 -6.58
N SER A 380 -5.26 -15.73 -5.39
CA SER A 380 -4.40 -15.50 -4.23
C SER A 380 -3.60 -16.75 -3.83
N ALA A 381 -4.04 -17.94 -4.27
CA ALA A 381 -3.38 -19.23 -4.03
C ALA A 381 -2.32 -19.59 -5.10
N SER A 382 -2.24 -18.85 -6.21
CA SER A 382 -1.20 -19.09 -7.23
C SER A 382 0.20 -19.01 -6.59
N THR A 383 1.08 -19.96 -6.89
CA THR A 383 2.42 -20.05 -6.27
C THR A 383 3.46 -20.47 -7.29
N ALA A 384 4.71 -20.04 -7.08
CA ALA A 384 5.85 -20.66 -7.77
C ALA A 384 6.21 -21.99 -7.10
N ASP A 385 6.69 -22.95 -7.88
CA ASP A 385 7.13 -24.27 -7.40
C ASP A 385 8.13 -24.17 -6.22
N ARG A 386 9.13 -23.30 -6.36
CA ARG A 386 10.15 -23.06 -5.32
C ARG A 386 9.61 -22.54 -3.97
N ASP A 387 8.40 -21.99 -3.98
CA ASP A 387 7.72 -21.39 -2.83
C ASP A 387 6.60 -22.28 -2.30
N ALA A 388 6.31 -23.38 -2.99
CA ALA A 388 5.31 -24.33 -2.55
C ALA A 388 5.80 -25.10 -1.32
N ASP A 389 4.92 -25.30 -0.34
CA ASP A 389 5.19 -26.12 0.83
C ASP A 389 5.30 -27.59 0.41
N HIS A 390 6.51 -28.06 0.11
CA HIS A 390 6.77 -29.47 -0.13
C HIS A 390 6.81 -30.22 1.20
N ILE A 391 5.69 -30.84 1.58
CA ILE A 391 5.58 -31.65 2.81
C ILE A 391 5.82 -33.12 2.44
N PRO A 392 6.91 -33.76 2.89
CA PRO A 392 7.19 -35.16 2.56
C PRO A 392 6.02 -36.09 2.92
N GLY A 393 5.44 -36.75 1.91
CA GLY A 393 4.31 -37.69 2.06
C GLY A 393 2.92 -37.07 1.88
N ILE A 394 2.83 -35.76 1.69
CA ILE A 394 1.65 -35.06 1.16
C ILE A 394 2.08 -34.50 -0.18
N ASP A 395 1.61 -35.10 -1.28
CA ASP A 395 1.88 -34.51 -2.59
C ASP A 395 1.32 -33.10 -2.60
N SER A 396 2.10 -32.13 -3.07
CA SER A 396 1.63 -30.76 -3.26
C SER A 396 0.29 -30.80 -4.02
N PRO A 397 -0.66 -29.87 -3.79
CA PRO A 397 -1.91 -29.83 -4.54
C PRO A 397 -1.68 -29.81 -6.08
N ALA A 398 -0.51 -29.32 -6.51
CA ALA A 398 -0.06 -29.33 -7.89
C ALA A 398 0.37 -30.71 -8.44
N GLU A 399 0.79 -31.66 -7.59
CA GLU A 399 1.45 -32.90 -8.03
C GLU A 399 0.53 -34.13 -8.15
N LYS A 400 -0.73 -34.09 -7.67
CA LYS A 400 -1.68 -35.20 -7.88
C LYS A 400 -3.12 -34.76 -8.11
N THR A 401 -3.46 -34.54 -9.38
CA THR A 401 -4.85 -34.75 -9.84
C THR A 401 -4.91 -35.48 -11.19
N ASP A 402 -4.49 -36.75 -11.20
CA ASP A 402 -4.87 -37.71 -12.26
C ASP A 402 -6.36 -38.14 -12.14
N GLN A 403 -7.10 -37.62 -11.16
CA GLN A 403 -8.57 -37.68 -11.09
C GLN A 403 -9.16 -36.37 -11.61
N GLN A 404 -9.09 -36.20 -12.93
CA GLN A 404 -9.73 -35.12 -13.66
C GLN A 404 -11.23 -35.06 -13.33
N LEU A 405 -11.66 -34.02 -12.62
CA LEU A 405 -12.99 -33.46 -12.79
C LEU A 405 -12.99 -32.78 -14.17
N GLU A 406 -13.83 -33.28 -15.09
CA GLU A 406 -13.99 -32.69 -16.42
C GLU A 406 -14.40 -31.20 -16.29
N GLY A 407 -13.46 -30.27 -16.50
CA GLY A 407 -13.77 -28.84 -16.66
C GLY A 407 -12.85 -27.87 -15.92
N GLU A 408 -12.09 -28.29 -14.91
CA GLU A 408 -11.17 -27.40 -14.18
C GLU A 408 -9.78 -27.43 -14.81
N LYS A 409 -9.33 -26.29 -15.35
CA LYS A 409 -7.93 -26.13 -15.77
C LYS A 409 -7.07 -26.10 -14.50
N PRO A 410 -5.95 -26.85 -14.44
CA PRO A 410 -5.05 -26.75 -13.29
C PRO A 410 -4.57 -25.30 -13.13
N GLU A 411 -4.54 -24.81 -11.89
CA GLU A 411 -3.91 -23.52 -11.57
C GLU A 411 -2.45 -23.59 -12.04
N ARG A 412 -2.04 -22.68 -12.92
CA ARG A 412 -0.66 -22.64 -13.44
C ARG A 412 0.25 -22.02 -12.38
N GLU A 413 1.41 -22.64 -12.20
CA GLU A 413 2.49 -22.12 -11.35
C GLU A 413 3.05 -20.80 -11.89
N PHE A 414 3.56 -19.94 -11.00
CA PHE A 414 4.21 -18.70 -11.42
C PHE A 414 5.55 -18.97 -12.13
N GLY A 415 5.66 -18.48 -13.38
CA GLY A 415 6.88 -18.50 -14.18
C GLY A 415 7.84 -17.36 -13.89
N PHE A 416 8.19 -17.13 -12.63
CA PHE A 416 9.11 -16.05 -12.21
C PHE A 416 10.54 -16.21 -12.76
N ILE A 417 11.26 -15.09 -12.83
CA ILE A 417 12.70 -15.11 -13.13
C ILE A 417 13.41 -15.84 -11.98
N PRO A 418 14.26 -16.85 -12.29
CA PRO A 418 14.87 -17.68 -11.28
C PRO A 418 16.03 -16.95 -10.61
N VAL A 419 15.73 -16.14 -9.60
CA VAL A 419 16.73 -15.53 -8.73
C VAL A 419 17.18 -16.56 -7.70
N ASP A 420 18.44 -16.99 -7.77
CA ASP A 420 19.06 -17.89 -6.80
C ASP A 420 20.19 -17.16 -6.08
N LEU A 421 19.87 -16.63 -4.90
CA LEU A 421 20.81 -15.86 -4.07
C LEU A 421 21.92 -16.73 -3.47
N LYS A 422 21.76 -18.06 -3.48
CA LYS A 422 22.79 -19.01 -3.01
C LYS A 422 23.82 -19.33 -4.08
N ARG A 423 23.54 -19.00 -5.35
CA ARG A 423 24.41 -19.29 -6.49
C ARG A 423 24.50 -18.07 -7.41
N THR A 424 25.27 -17.08 -6.98
CA THR A 424 25.45 -15.79 -7.67
C THR A 424 26.72 -15.72 -8.52
N TRP A 425 27.32 -16.86 -8.85
CA TRP A 425 28.56 -16.97 -9.63
C TRP A 425 28.40 -17.86 -10.86
N ARG A 426 29.28 -17.64 -11.84
CA ARG A 426 29.31 -18.42 -13.09
C ARG A 426 29.58 -19.90 -12.86
N GLU A 427 29.08 -20.72 -13.78
CA GLU A 427 29.39 -22.15 -13.77
C GLU A 427 30.90 -22.37 -13.87
N GLY A 428 31.44 -23.20 -12.97
CA GLY A 428 32.88 -23.46 -12.89
C GLY A 428 33.69 -22.50 -12.02
N ALA A 429 33.09 -21.45 -11.42
CA ALA A 429 33.77 -20.63 -10.42
C ALA A 429 34.23 -21.47 -9.22
N VAL A 430 35.40 -21.16 -8.66
CA VAL A 430 36.00 -21.89 -7.53
C VAL A 430 36.65 -20.96 -6.50
N GLY A 431 36.64 -21.36 -5.23
CA GLY A 431 37.34 -20.69 -4.14
C GLY A 431 36.98 -19.21 -4.00
N ARG A 432 37.99 -18.34 -4.09
CA ARG A 432 37.90 -16.89 -3.92
C ARG A 432 36.85 -16.23 -4.82
N GLU A 433 36.71 -16.69 -6.06
CA GLU A 433 35.75 -16.12 -7.02
C GLU A 433 34.30 -16.28 -6.53
N ARG A 434 33.97 -17.40 -5.87
CA ARG A 434 32.64 -17.61 -5.30
C ARG A 434 32.38 -16.66 -4.13
N THR A 435 33.39 -16.44 -3.29
CA THR A 435 33.29 -15.52 -2.15
C THR A 435 33.07 -14.08 -2.64
N GLU A 436 33.84 -13.63 -3.64
CA GLU A 436 33.69 -12.30 -4.23
C GLU A 436 32.30 -12.13 -4.88
N ALA A 437 31.84 -13.10 -5.67
CA ALA A 437 30.53 -13.06 -6.30
C ALA A 437 29.34 -13.24 -5.34
N ALA A 438 29.57 -13.81 -4.14
CA ALA A 438 28.56 -13.87 -3.08
C ALA A 438 28.44 -12.55 -2.31
N GLN A 439 29.50 -11.73 -2.30
CA GLN A 439 29.49 -10.38 -1.73
C GLN A 439 28.96 -9.34 -2.73
N ASP A 440 29.35 -9.46 -4.01
CA ASP A 440 28.86 -8.62 -5.10
C ASP A 440 28.08 -9.46 -6.12
N ARG A 441 26.75 -9.31 -6.11
CA ARG A 441 25.84 -10.09 -6.96
C ARG A 441 25.71 -9.56 -8.39
N SER A 442 26.54 -8.60 -8.78
CA SER A 442 26.50 -7.93 -10.10
C SER A 442 26.59 -8.91 -11.28
N TRP A 443 27.41 -9.96 -11.17
CA TRP A 443 27.49 -10.97 -12.23
C TRP A 443 26.14 -11.67 -12.43
N ALA A 444 25.48 -12.09 -11.34
CA ALA A 444 24.21 -12.78 -11.40
C ALA A 444 23.09 -11.88 -11.96
N LEU A 445 23.08 -10.61 -11.58
CA LEU A 445 22.16 -9.62 -12.12
C LEU A 445 22.35 -9.44 -13.63
N ASN A 446 23.58 -9.21 -14.07
CA ASN A 446 23.89 -9.05 -15.50
C ASN A 446 23.54 -10.30 -16.31
N ASP A 447 23.89 -11.49 -15.80
CA ASP A 447 23.60 -12.75 -16.46
C ASP A 447 22.07 -13.00 -16.58
N LEU A 448 21.27 -12.62 -15.57
CA LEU A 448 19.82 -12.67 -15.68
C LEU A 448 19.27 -11.67 -16.70
N ILE A 449 19.77 -10.44 -16.70
CA ILE A 449 19.38 -9.43 -17.69
C ILE A 449 19.69 -9.92 -19.11
N ASP A 450 20.85 -10.53 -19.34
CA ASP A 450 21.26 -11.00 -20.65
C ASP A 450 20.48 -12.27 -21.06
N ARG A 451 20.22 -13.20 -20.14
CA ARG A 451 19.41 -14.42 -20.41
C ARG A 451 17.96 -14.11 -20.75
N TYR A 452 17.39 -13.07 -20.14
CA TYR A 452 15.99 -12.66 -20.33
C TYR A 452 15.84 -11.48 -21.30
N ALA A 453 16.90 -11.12 -22.02
CA ALA A 453 16.85 -10.21 -23.16
C ALA A 453 16.20 -10.92 -24.38
N GLY A 454 14.89 -11.14 -24.30
CA GLY A 454 14.07 -11.66 -25.40
C GLY A 454 13.68 -10.55 -26.39
N GLU A 455 12.39 -10.48 -26.74
CA GLU A 455 11.83 -9.36 -27.55
C GLU A 455 11.78 -8.01 -26.81
N ALA A 456 12.09 -8.03 -25.50
CA ALA A 456 12.21 -6.91 -24.59
C ALA A 456 13.63 -6.90 -23.98
N SER A 457 14.11 -5.74 -23.53
CA SER A 457 15.31 -5.68 -22.67
C SER A 457 15.09 -6.53 -21.42
N GLY A 458 16.03 -7.39 -21.04
CA GLY A 458 15.90 -8.22 -19.85
C GLY A 458 15.81 -7.40 -18.56
N GLY A 459 16.41 -6.21 -18.52
CA GLY A 459 16.20 -5.25 -17.43
C GLY A 459 14.72 -4.90 -17.27
N ASN A 460 13.99 -4.71 -18.37
CA ASN A 460 12.56 -4.42 -18.31
C ASN A 460 11.72 -5.62 -17.86
N GLN A 461 12.16 -6.85 -18.15
CA GLN A 461 11.53 -8.05 -17.58
C GLN A 461 11.69 -8.09 -16.06
N LEU A 462 12.87 -7.73 -15.54
CA LEU A 462 13.11 -7.65 -14.09
C LEU A 462 12.29 -6.52 -13.44
N LEU A 463 12.29 -5.31 -14.00
CA LEU A 463 11.54 -4.17 -13.47
C LEU A 463 10.02 -4.43 -13.48
N GLY A 464 9.51 -5.00 -14.56
CA GLY A 464 8.09 -5.34 -14.65
C GLY A 464 7.69 -6.46 -13.69
N GLU A 465 8.58 -7.42 -13.41
CA GLU A 465 8.32 -8.49 -12.44
C GLU A 465 8.38 -7.94 -11.01
N PHE A 466 9.28 -6.98 -10.77
CA PHE A 466 9.36 -6.24 -9.52
C PHE A 466 8.08 -5.43 -9.24
N GLN A 467 7.51 -4.77 -10.25
CA GLN A 467 6.20 -4.10 -10.15
C GLN A 467 5.04 -5.09 -9.96
N PHE A 468 5.00 -6.14 -10.76
CA PHE A 468 3.97 -7.17 -10.68
C PHE A 468 3.91 -7.80 -9.29
N THR A 469 5.05 -8.26 -8.78
CA THR A 469 5.15 -8.94 -7.47
C THR A 469 4.68 -8.03 -6.34
N PHE A 470 5.12 -6.77 -6.32
CA PHE A 470 4.66 -5.78 -5.34
C PHE A 470 3.12 -5.62 -5.35
N LEU A 471 2.52 -5.43 -6.54
CA LEU A 471 1.08 -5.21 -6.67
C LEU A 471 0.27 -6.44 -6.29
N MET A 472 0.77 -7.65 -6.56
CA MET A 472 0.12 -8.89 -6.14
C MET A 472 0.21 -9.13 -4.64
N VAL A 473 1.28 -8.69 -3.97
CA VAL A 473 1.32 -8.66 -2.50
C VAL A 473 0.24 -7.73 -1.96
N LEU A 474 0.13 -6.52 -2.52
CA LEU A 474 -0.76 -5.49 -2.02
C LEU A 474 -2.24 -5.79 -2.26
N THR A 475 -2.59 -6.34 -3.42
CA THR A 475 -4.00 -6.57 -3.81
C THR A 475 -4.49 -8.00 -3.52
N MET A 476 -3.60 -8.99 -3.67
CA MET A 476 -3.97 -10.42 -3.58
C MET A 476 -3.42 -11.11 -2.33
N MET A 477 -2.60 -10.43 -1.52
CA MET A 477 -1.93 -11.00 -0.34
C MET A 477 -1.10 -12.26 -0.69
N ASN A 478 -0.47 -12.25 -1.87
CA ASN A 478 0.22 -13.42 -2.39
C ASN A 478 1.64 -13.56 -1.81
N TYR A 479 1.90 -14.68 -1.12
CA TYR A 479 3.17 -14.92 -0.44
C TYR A 479 4.35 -15.20 -1.40
N SER A 480 4.13 -15.97 -2.47
CA SER A 480 5.19 -16.26 -3.45
C SER A 480 5.65 -14.97 -4.16
N CYS A 481 4.73 -14.04 -4.42
CA CYS A 481 5.06 -12.69 -4.90
C CYS A 481 5.89 -11.89 -3.89
N LEU A 482 5.59 -11.97 -2.57
CA LEU A 482 6.41 -11.32 -1.53
C LEU A 482 7.84 -11.85 -1.54
N GLN A 483 8.00 -13.17 -1.60
CA GLN A 483 9.32 -13.80 -1.63
C GLN A 483 10.10 -13.40 -2.88
N GLN A 484 9.45 -13.38 -4.04
CA GLN A 484 10.09 -12.94 -5.27
C GLN A 484 10.47 -11.45 -5.24
N TRP A 485 9.61 -10.59 -4.70
CA TRP A 485 9.91 -9.16 -4.49
C TRP A 485 11.16 -8.97 -3.61
N LYS A 486 11.25 -9.70 -2.48
CA LYS A 486 12.43 -9.69 -1.60
C LYS A 486 13.70 -10.16 -2.30
N ARG A 487 13.62 -11.22 -3.11
CA ARG A 487 14.78 -11.72 -3.88
C ARG A 487 15.29 -10.70 -4.90
N LEU A 488 14.37 -10.04 -5.61
CA LEU A 488 14.73 -9.01 -6.59
C LEU A 488 15.39 -7.81 -5.90
N LEU A 489 14.87 -7.38 -4.74
CA LEU A 489 15.51 -6.34 -3.92
C LEU A 489 16.91 -6.76 -3.49
N GLU A 490 17.05 -7.94 -2.92
CA GLU A 490 18.33 -8.41 -2.43
C GLU A 490 19.35 -8.55 -3.57
N LEU A 491 18.95 -9.08 -4.73
CA LEU A 491 19.81 -9.19 -5.91
C LEU A 491 20.31 -7.82 -6.37
N VAL A 492 19.41 -6.85 -6.57
CA VAL A 492 19.78 -5.53 -7.14
C VAL A 492 20.53 -4.68 -6.12
N LEU A 493 20.05 -4.59 -4.87
CA LEU A 493 20.64 -3.71 -3.85
C LEU A 493 21.99 -4.20 -3.30
N THR A 494 22.42 -5.41 -3.66
CA THR A 494 23.76 -5.93 -3.33
C THR A 494 24.67 -6.13 -4.55
N SER A 495 24.27 -5.60 -5.71
CA SER A 495 25.06 -5.63 -6.94
C SER A 495 25.87 -4.33 -7.07
N ARG A 496 27.06 -4.29 -6.45
CA ARG A 496 27.91 -3.09 -6.37
C ARG A 496 28.44 -2.65 -7.72
N THR A 497 29.07 -3.54 -8.47
CA THR A 497 29.63 -3.23 -9.79
C THR A 497 28.55 -2.85 -10.81
N ALA A 498 27.35 -3.43 -10.69
CA ALA A 498 26.21 -3.14 -11.57
C ALA A 498 25.72 -1.69 -11.47
N VAL A 499 25.97 -1.01 -10.34
CA VAL A 499 25.68 0.44 -10.22
C VAL A 499 26.42 1.24 -11.29
N LEU A 500 27.66 0.86 -11.61
CA LEU A 500 28.46 1.51 -12.66
C LEU A 500 28.09 1.01 -14.06
N GLU A 501 27.92 -0.29 -14.23
CA GLU A 501 27.72 -0.91 -15.55
C GLU A 501 26.29 -0.70 -16.10
N ARG A 502 25.32 -0.51 -15.21
CA ARG A 502 23.88 -0.46 -15.51
C ARG A 502 23.18 0.66 -14.73
N GLU A 503 23.82 1.84 -14.68
CA GLU A 503 23.31 3.00 -13.90
C GLU A 503 21.83 3.32 -14.17
N GLU A 504 21.41 3.38 -15.44
CA GLU A 504 20.03 3.67 -15.82
C GLU A 504 19.03 2.65 -15.24
N PHE A 505 19.39 1.37 -15.25
CA PHE A 505 18.54 0.31 -14.68
C PHE A 505 18.45 0.42 -13.17
N VAL A 506 19.57 0.67 -12.48
CA VAL A 506 19.60 0.77 -11.01
C VAL A 506 18.86 2.03 -10.54
N SER A 507 19.06 3.17 -11.21
CA SER A 507 18.33 4.40 -10.93
C SER A 507 16.83 4.20 -11.10
N GLU A 508 16.39 3.57 -12.19
CA GLU A 508 14.97 3.28 -12.39
C GLU A 508 14.41 2.26 -11.38
N PHE A 509 15.20 1.25 -11.00
CA PHE A 509 14.81 0.31 -9.95
C PHE A 509 14.56 1.04 -8.62
N LEU A 510 15.41 1.99 -8.26
CA LEU A 510 15.27 2.80 -7.05
C LEU A 510 14.07 3.74 -7.13
N GLN A 511 13.80 4.36 -8.29
CA GLN A 511 12.58 5.17 -8.50
C GLN A 511 11.30 4.34 -8.28
N ILE A 512 11.26 3.13 -8.84
CA ILE A 512 10.12 2.22 -8.66
C ILE A 512 10.03 1.78 -7.20
N LEU A 513 11.15 1.42 -6.56
CA LEU A 513 11.18 1.07 -5.14
C LEU A 513 10.65 2.22 -4.29
N PHE A 514 11.09 3.46 -4.52
CA PHE A 514 10.64 4.61 -3.77
C PHE A 514 9.12 4.79 -3.87
N LEU A 515 8.57 4.71 -5.09
CA LEU A 515 7.13 4.75 -5.32
C LEU A 515 6.39 3.61 -4.62
N GLN A 516 6.95 2.41 -4.58
CA GLN A 516 6.39 1.26 -3.87
C GLN A 516 6.41 1.46 -2.34
N LEU A 517 7.49 2.00 -1.78
CA LEU A 517 7.60 2.25 -0.34
C LEU A 517 6.56 3.23 0.17
N GLN A 518 6.24 4.26 -0.62
CA GLN A 518 5.15 5.20 -0.34
C GLN A 518 3.75 4.53 -0.29
N ARG A 519 3.65 3.27 -0.73
CA ARG A 519 2.41 2.48 -0.84
C ARG A 519 2.42 1.22 0.03
N CYS A 520 3.49 0.93 0.75
CA CYS A 520 3.58 -0.30 1.56
C CYS A 520 2.51 -0.36 2.68
N ASP A 521 2.06 0.79 3.18
CA ASP A 521 0.98 0.87 4.18
C ASP A 521 -0.41 0.63 3.61
N ASP A 522 -0.57 0.63 2.28
CA ASP A 522 -1.85 0.33 1.64
C ASP A 522 -2.18 -1.19 1.72
N VAL A 523 -1.27 -2.04 2.19
CA VAL A 523 -1.47 -3.49 2.32
C VAL A 523 -2.46 -3.85 3.40
N GLU A 524 -3.60 -4.39 2.99
CA GLU A 524 -4.54 -5.07 3.89
C GLU A 524 -3.83 -6.27 4.54
N GLY A 525 -3.68 -6.28 5.87
CA GLY A 525 -3.13 -7.42 6.61
C GLY A 525 -1.63 -7.37 6.93
N GLY A 526 -0.94 -6.27 6.64
CA GLY A 526 0.40 -6.00 7.18
C GLY A 526 1.53 -6.80 6.57
N LEU A 527 1.38 -7.48 5.43
CA LEU A 527 2.38 -8.42 4.91
C LEU A 527 3.80 -7.82 4.64
N PHE A 528 3.92 -6.49 4.51
CA PHE A 528 5.21 -5.80 4.42
C PHE A 528 5.83 -5.39 5.78
N GLU A 529 5.07 -5.43 6.90
CA GLU A 529 5.41 -4.91 8.26
C GLU A 529 6.70 -4.08 8.33
N ILE A 530 6.71 -2.91 7.67
CA ILE A 530 7.89 -2.04 7.62
C ILE A 530 8.17 -1.39 8.98
N ASP A 531 7.12 -1.13 9.75
CA ASP A 531 7.18 -0.62 11.13
C ASP A 531 7.59 -1.69 12.18
N GLY A 532 7.73 -2.96 11.79
CA GLY A 532 8.07 -4.07 12.70
C GLY A 532 9.58 -4.33 12.81
N ASP A 533 10.02 -4.84 13.98
CA ASP A 533 11.45 -5.09 14.29
C ASP A 533 12.16 -6.02 13.28
N GLU A 534 11.44 -6.94 12.62
CA GLU A 534 12.01 -7.89 11.66
C GLU A 534 11.86 -7.42 10.19
N GLY A 535 10.68 -6.95 9.79
CA GLY A 535 10.38 -6.55 8.41
C GLY A 535 11.11 -5.27 7.98
N GLY A 536 11.10 -4.25 8.84
CA GLY A 536 11.84 -3.02 8.65
C GLY A 536 13.36 -3.24 8.62
N LYS A 537 13.88 -4.15 9.45
CA LYS A 537 15.32 -4.45 9.53
C LYS A 537 15.87 -4.98 8.21
N PHE A 538 15.15 -5.87 7.52
CA PHE A 538 15.57 -6.42 6.22
C PHE A 538 15.81 -5.30 5.19
N LEU A 539 14.81 -4.45 4.98
CA LEU A 539 14.88 -3.38 3.99
C LEU A 539 15.91 -2.31 4.39
N ARG A 540 15.90 -1.89 5.67
CA ARG A 540 16.86 -0.92 6.19
C ARG A 540 18.31 -1.40 5.97
N ASN A 541 18.59 -2.67 6.23
CA ASN A 541 19.91 -3.25 6.02
C ASN A 541 20.33 -3.24 4.55
N LEU A 542 19.43 -3.59 3.61
CA LEU A 542 19.73 -3.52 2.18
C LEU A 542 19.98 -2.08 1.71
N LEU A 543 19.17 -1.12 2.16
CA LEU A 543 19.34 0.30 1.82
C LEU A 543 20.65 0.87 2.37
N MET A 544 21.06 0.49 3.58
CA MET A 544 22.37 0.85 4.13
C MET A 544 23.52 0.26 3.30
N LYS A 545 23.42 -1.01 2.88
CA LYS A 545 24.45 -1.69 2.08
C LYS A 545 24.65 -1.04 0.71
N ILE A 546 23.57 -0.74 -0.01
CA ILE A 546 23.70 -0.04 -1.30
C ILE A 546 24.21 1.38 -1.11
N ARG A 547 23.77 2.10 -0.06
CA ARG A 547 24.25 3.46 0.22
C ARG A 547 25.76 3.48 0.45
N GLN A 548 26.25 2.59 1.30
CA GLN A 548 27.69 2.41 1.53
C GLN A 548 28.41 2.05 0.22
N SER A 549 27.84 1.15 -0.57
CA SER A 549 28.43 0.77 -1.86
C SER A 549 28.59 1.95 -2.81
N VAL A 550 27.60 2.85 -2.87
CA VAL A 550 27.61 4.06 -3.73
C VAL A 550 28.52 5.17 -3.20
N ASP A 551 28.64 5.29 -1.88
CA ASP A 551 29.55 6.23 -1.22
C ASP A 551 31.02 5.80 -1.37
N ASP A 552 31.29 4.49 -1.35
CA ASP A 552 32.62 3.89 -1.57
C ASP A 552 33.05 3.88 -3.03
N LEU A 553 32.12 3.99 -3.98
CA LEU A 553 32.44 4.16 -5.40
C LEU A 553 33.02 5.57 -5.59
N ASP A 554 34.30 5.61 -5.98
CA ASP A 554 35.17 6.80 -5.95
C ASP A 554 34.50 8.08 -6.48
N ARG A 555 34.88 9.25 -5.93
CA ARG A 555 34.29 10.56 -6.30
C ARG A 555 34.44 10.92 -7.79
N ASP A 556 35.26 10.18 -8.52
CA ASP A 556 35.55 10.32 -9.94
C ASP A 556 34.50 9.66 -10.86
N HIS A 557 33.60 8.82 -10.32
CA HIS A 557 32.52 8.21 -11.10
C HIS A 557 31.23 9.05 -11.05
N ASP A 558 30.71 9.41 -12.22
CA ASP A 558 29.42 10.10 -12.39
C ASP A 558 28.28 9.08 -12.24
N VAL A 559 27.96 8.71 -10.99
CA VAL A 559 26.74 7.94 -10.62
C VAL A 559 25.68 8.88 -10.03
N SER A 560 25.53 10.06 -10.65
CA SER A 560 24.72 11.14 -10.11
C SER A 560 23.24 10.78 -10.03
N ALA A 561 22.73 9.99 -10.99
CA ALA A 561 21.33 9.57 -10.98
C ALA A 561 21.03 8.63 -9.82
N VAL A 562 21.84 7.58 -9.62
CA VAL A 562 21.66 6.62 -8.51
C VAL A 562 21.82 7.30 -7.15
N ARG A 563 22.78 8.22 -7.02
CA ARG A 563 22.96 9.01 -5.78
C ARG A 563 21.73 9.85 -5.45
N GLN A 564 21.20 10.56 -6.44
CA GLN A 564 19.99 11.37 -6.26
C GLN A 564 18.81 10.52 -5.77
N GLU A 565 18.55 9.37 -6.40
CA GLU A 565 17.45 8.49 -5.99
C GLU A 565 17.63 7.96 -4.56
N LEU A 566 18.87 7.61 -4.17
CA LEU A 566 19.16 7.18 -2.80
C LEU A 566 19.02 8.30 -1.77
N ASP A 567 19.35 9.54 -2.13
CA ASP A 567 19.14 10.70 -1.28
C ASP A 567 17.64 10.95 -1.04
N GLU A 568 16.82 10.87 -2.10
CA GLU A 568 15.36 11.01 -1.98
C GLU A 568 14.75 9.90 -1.10
N ILE A 569 15.16 8.65 -1.30
CA ILE A 569 14.75 7.54 -0.44
C ILE A 569 15.18 7.79 1.02
N GLN A 570 16.43 8.22 1.24
CA GLN A 570 16.96 8.48 2.57
C GLN A 570 16.16 9.55 3.31
N GLU A 571 15.91 10.69 2.67
CA GLU A 571 15.14 11.78 3.25
C GLU A 571 13.75 11.30 3.67
N TRP A 572 13.10 10.51 2.82
CA TRP A 572 11.78 10.00 3.09
C TRP A 572 11.75 8.93 4.19
N VAL A 573 12.63 7.91 4.16
CA VAL A 573 12.63 6.88 5.23
C VAL A 573 13.03 7.45 6.58
N LYS A 574 13.84 8.51 6.60
CA LYS A 574 14.14 9.25 7.82
C LYS A 574 12.92 10.01 8.35
N ALA A 575 12.14 10.62 7.46
CA ALA A 575 10.93 11.34 7.84
C ALA A 575 9.80 10.41 8.30
N GLU A 576 9.62 9.27 7.62
CA GLU A 576 8.52 8.34 7.87
C GLU A 576 8.84 7.36 9.00
N TYR A 577 10.04 6.76 8.99
CA TYR A 577 10.40 5.65 9.87
C TYR A 577 11.57 5.96 10.84
N ASP A 578 12.12 7.18 10.82
CA ASP A 578 13.31 7.58 11.59
C ASP A 578 14.55 6.71 11.27
N TRP A 579 14.63 6.20 10.04
CA TRP A 579 15.77 5.41 9.59
C TRP A 579 16.92 6.31 9.14
N ASP A 580 18.01 6.29 9.88
CA ASP A 580 19.27 6.83 9.39
C ASP A 580 20.01 5.78 8.54
N LEU A 581 20.19 6.10 7.26
CA LEU A 581 20.93 5.27 6.29
C LEU A 581 22.40 5.69 6.20
N GLN A 582 22.78 6.85 6.73
CA GLN A 582 24.17 7.27 6.76
C GLN A 582 24.86 6.57 7.94
N ARG A 583 25.92 5.81 7.64
CA ARG A 583 26.85 5.38 8.68
C ARG A 583 27.64 6.60 9.14
N GLY A 584 27.19 7.27 10.19
CA GLY A 584 28.12 7.96 11.07
C GLY A 584 29.11 6.93 11.66
N PRO A 585 30.35 7.30 11.99
CA PRO A 585 31.23 6.42 12.76
C PRO A 585 30.58 6.20 14.13
N VAL A 586 29.86 5.10 14.30
CA VAL A 586 29.40 4.66 15.63
C VAL A 586 30.60 3.99 16.27
N VAL A 587 31.48 4.80 16.86
CA VAL A 587 32.56 4.32 17.70
C VAL A 587 31.93 3.73 18.95
N ARG A 588 31.88 2.39 19.06
CA ARG A 588 31.51 1.73 20.32
C ARG A 588 32.76 1.74 21.21
N GLN A 589 32.84 2.71 22.12
CA GLN A 589 33.90 2.74 23.14
C GLN A 589 33.53 1.78 24.27
N GLY A 590 34.45 0.89 24.64
CA GLY A 590 34.27 -0.04 25.76
C GLY A 590 35.56 -0.23 26.53
N MET A 591 35.46 -0.34 27.86
CA MET A 591 36.63 -0.67 28.70
C MET A 591 36.82 -2.19 28.76
N LEU A 592 37.98 -2.66 28.34
CA LEU A 592 38.41 -4.05 28.45
C LEU A 592 39.34 -4.17 29.66
N GLN A 593 39.00 -5.03 30.62
CA GLN A 593 39.88 -5.33 31.75
C GLN A 593 40.80 -6.50 31.39
N LEU A 594 42.10 -6.25 31.36
CA LEU A 594 43.14 -7.23 31.06
C LEU A 594 43.38 -8.17 32.26
N GLU A 595 44.06 -9.31 32.05
CA GLU A 595 44.33 -10.33 33.09
C GLU A 595 45.16 -9.80 34.27
N ASP A 596 45.87 -8.69 34.09
CA ASP A 596 46.63 -7.96 35.10
C ASP A 596 45.80 -6.91 35.86
N GLY A 597 44.53 -6.73 35.50
CA GLY A 597 43.60 -5.80 36.13
C GLY A 597 43.66 -4.38 35.57
N GLU A 598 44.42 -4.13 34.50
CA GLU A 598 44.42 -2.84 33.80
C GLU A 598 43.17 -2.70 32.92
N GLU A 599 42.46 -1.57 33.07
CA GLU A 599 41.31 -1.23 32.23
C GLU A 599 41.80 -0.39 31.04
N VAL A 600 41.66 -0.94 29.83
CA VAL A 600 42.04 -0.26 28.59
C VAL A 600 40.78 0.16 27.83
N GLU A 601 40.70 1.44 27.49
CA GLU A 601 39.68 1.96 26.59
C GLU A 601 39.97 1.46 25.18
N MET A 602 39.11 0.59 24.67
CA MET A 602 39.22 0.02 23.34
C MET A 602 38.10 0.59 22.48
N ASP A 603 38.49 1.16 21.34
CA ASP A 603 37.59 1.50 20.26
C ASP A 603 37.28 0.20 19.51
N TRP A 604 36.03 -0.26 19.60
CA TRP A 604 35.56 -1.37 18.78
C TRP A 604 35.06 -0.78 17.46
N ASP A 605 35.84 -0.93 16.39
CA ASP A 605 35.29 -0.92 15.03
C ASP A 605 34.44 -2.19 14.89
N GLY A 606 33.23 -2.14 15.43
CA GLY A 606 32.25 -3.22 15.37
C GLY A 606 31.69 -3.36 13.96
N ASN A 607 32.52 -3.80 13.03
CA ASN A 607 32.05 -4.58 11.90
C ASN A 607 31.83 -6.01 12.44
N ASP A 608 30.80 -6.70 11.95
CA ASP A 608 30.55 -8.14 12.16
C ASP A 608 29.56 -8.57 13.26
N GLU A 609 28.53 -7.76 13.57
CA GLU A 609 27.26 -8.37 14.05
C GLU A 609 26.50 -9.07 12.90
N ASP A 610 26.85 -8.79 11.64
CA ASP A 610 26.22 -9.37 10.44
C ASP A 610 26.91 -10.65 9.91
N GLU A 611 28.04 -11.10 10.49
CA GLU A 611 28.58 -12.45 10.22
C GLU A 611 27.92 -13.53 11.10
N GLU A 612 27.14 -13.15 12.12
CA GLU A 612 26.53 -14.08 13.08
C GLU A 612 25.19 -14.70 12.60
N THR A 613 24.77 -14.48 11.35
CA THR A 613 23.64 -15.21 10.74
C THR A 613 24.04 -16.53 10.07
N GLY A 614 25.33 -16.90 10.05
CA GLY A 614 25.75 -18.23 9.57
C GLY A 614 25.44 -18.50 8.09
N GLU A 615 25.15 -17.48 7.29
CA GLU A 615 24.81 -17.62 5.86
C GLU A 615 26.04 -17.93 4.97
N TYR A 616 27.25 -17.85 5.53
CA TYR A 616 28.52 -18.11 4.85
C TYR A 616 29.20 -19.42 5.31
N ALA A 617 28.43 -20.49 5.52
CA ALA A 617 29.02 -21.83 5.60
C ALA A 617 29.27 -22.37 4.17
N PRO A 618 30.52 -22.57 3.73
CA PRO A 618 30.77 -23.27 2.47
C PRO A 618 30.21 -24.70 2.58
N MET A 619 29.26 -25.03 1.71
CA MET A 619 28.71 -26.37 1.64
C MET A 619 29.83 -27.34 1.22
N ILE A 620 30.13 -28.30 2.09
CA ILE A 620 31.03 -29.41 1.75
C ILE A 620 30.30 -30.24 0.69
N VAL A 621 30.72 -30.10 -0.56
CA VAL A 621 30.33 -31.04 -1.61
C VAL A 621 31.22 -32.27 -1.41
N GLU A 622 30.64 -33.38 -0.97
CA GLU A 622 31.32 -34.67 -1.04
C GLU A 622 31.63 -34.98 -2.51
N MET A 623 32.90 -35.23 -2.80
CA MET A 623 33.40 -35.55 -4.15
C MET A 623 32.95 -36.91 -4.64
#